data_AF-A0A368K0I8-F1
#
_entry.id   AF-A0A368K0I8-F1
#
_cell.length_a   1.000
_cell.length_b   1.000
_cell.length_c   1.000
_cell.angle_alpha   90.00
_cell.angle_beta   90.00
_cell.angle_gamma   90.00
#
_symmetry.space_group_name_H-M   'P 1'
#
loop_
_entity.id
_entity.type
_entity.pdbx_description
1 polymer ?
#
loop_
_entity_poly.entity_id
_entity_poly.type
_entity_poly.pdbx_seq_one_letter_code
_entity_poly.pdbx_strand_id
1 'polypeptide(L)'
;MERAIELGPDGEGLSNALDGMRGGPFSSYLASKIEERQTCGFDGSITGHFLIPGEDAEEKVHSLFLGKRREVDVVDFTVERRRFGIPLENDTDFFREAVLEFHAPSLMSVLIELEDLEEGTWTRFPVDMYAVPPFVDASRKAPTRFANAFFEVTLDFEKEWAGIVFDDDGSRSVDLSEAVTMIEVGAILARSKKRVKIEIGGGMMELPAAEGNEGPFHNWIPVAPILRRMETAIDRYAPSKKPRIQLSEFYDWIEKYQNLLALGSVSGANLFFPRWEDDTLLDGQDVVLAPLTLQLAGTQYTALIEVPIETESHDTHEIRIVGGHPRIVDDIARAPGSKTADFINRAVELSKRNRKVKGPALVLGSFE
;
A
#
# COMPACT_ATOMS: atom_id res chain seq x y z
N MET A 1 5.44 3.76 82.18
CA MET A 1 4.83 4.94 82.82
C MET A 1 4.09 5.70 81.73
N GLU A 2 2.78 5.47 81.61
CA GLU A 2 1.90 6.28 80.77
C GLU A 2 1.86 7.69 81.35
N ARG A 3 2.41 8.67 80.62
CA ARG A 3 2.22 10.08 80.95
C ARG A 3 0.81 10.45 80.56
N ALA A 4 -0.03 10.77 81.54
CA ALA A 4 -1.32 11.39 81.29
C ALA A 4 -1.10 12.68 80.48
N ILE A 5 -1.83 12.82 79.38
CA ILE A 5 -1.80 14.01 78.53
C ILE A 5 -2.57 15.11 79.27
N GLU A 6 -1.90 16.21 79.58
CA GLU A 6 -2.51 17.34 80.28
C GLU A 6 -3.37 18.13 79.29
N LEU A 7 -4.68 18.20 79.55
CA LEU A 7 -5.63 18.94 78.73
C LEU A 7 -5.74 20.36 79.27
N GLY A 8 -5.16 21.32 78.53
CA GLY A 8 -5.39 22.75 78.78
C GLY A 8 -6.87 23.13 78.60
N PRO A 9 -7.28 24.32 79.10
CA PRO A 9 -8.68 24.77 79.11
C PRO A 9 -9.34 24.84 77.72
N ASP A 10 -8.53 24.97 76.66
CA ASP A 10 -8.98 25.02 75.27
C ASP A 10 -8.74 23.71 74.48
N GLY A 11 -8.37 22.61 75.17
CA GLY A 11 -8.22 21.28 74.56
C GLY A 11 -6.91 21.06 73.79
N GLU A 12 -5.95 21.97 73.89
CA GLU A 12 -4.67 21.97 73.14
C GLU A 12 -3.85 20.68 73.35
N GLY A 13 -3.87 20.12 74.56
CA GLY A 13 -3.20 18.85 74.86
C GLY A 13 -3.76 17.66 74.08
N LEU A 14 -5.08 17.65 73.81
CA LEU A 14 -5.73 16.60 73.02
C LEU A 14 -5.41 16.79 71.53
N SER A 15 -5.45 18.02 71.04
CA SER A 15 -5.15 18.34 69.63
C SER A 15 -3.72 17.90 69.27
N ASN A 16 -2.74 18.27 70.11
CA ASN A 16 -1.34 17.92 69.88
C ASN A 16 -1.09 16.41 69.94
N ALA A 17 -1.79 15.69 70.82
CA ALA A 17 -1.70 14.24 70.89
C ALA A 17 -2.32 13.56 69.66
N LEU A 18 -3.46 14.05 69.18
CA LEU A 18 -4.14 13.54 67.98
C LEU A 18 -3.35 13.84 66.70
N ASP A 19 -2.78 15.04 66.57
CA ASP A 19 -1.91 15.41 65.45
C ASP A 19 -0.61 14.57 65.48
N GLY A 20 -0.05 14.32 66.66
CA GLY A 20 1.09 13.42 66.84
C GLY A 20 0.81 11.98 66.42
N MET A 21 -0.39 11.46 66.72
CA MET A 21 -0.82 10.11 66.30
C MET A 21 -1.10 10.01 64.78
N ARG A 22 -1.48 11.11 64.13
CA ARG A 22 -1.72 11.18 62.67
C ARG A 22 -0.47 11.51 61.85
N GLY A 23 0.67 11.75 62.50
CA GLY A 23 1.93 12.11 61.84
C GLY A 23 2.04 13.59 61.43
N GLY A 24 1.20 14.47 61.99
CA GLY A 24 1.22 15.91 61.76
C GLY A 24 -0.16 16.57 61.86
N PRO A 25 -0.23 17.91 61.74
CA PRO A 25 -1.49 18.65 61.79
C PRO A 25 -2.48 18.19 60.72
N PHE A 26 -3.77 18.12 61.05
CA PHE A 26 -4.81 17.72 60.10
C PHE A 26 -4.86 18.60 58.83
N SER A 27 -4.56 19.89 58.95
CA SER A 27 -4.46 20.81 57.81
C SER A 27 -3.35 20.41 56.84
N SER A 28 -2.22 19.94 57.35
CA SER A 28 -1.09 19.43 56.55
C SER A 28 -1.44 18.13 55.83
N TYR A 29 -2.19 17.25 56.49
CA TYR A 29 -2.73 16.03 55.86
C TYR A 29 -3.69 16.38 54.71
N LEU A 30 -4.58 17.34 54.92
CA LEU A 30 -5.54 17.80 53.90
C LEU A 30 -4.82 18.47 52.72
N ALA A 31 -3.84 19.32 52.99
CA ALA A 31 -3.02 19.97 51.97
C ALA A 31 -2.23 18.94 51.15
N SER A 32 -1.57 17.98 51.80
CA SER A 32 -0.85 16.89 51.13
C SER A 32 -1.78 15.99 50.31
N LYS A 33 -3.00 15.72 50.79
CA LYS A 33 -4.02 14.99 50.00
C LYS A 33 -4.54 15.78 48.80
N ILE A 34 -4.65 17.11 48.91
CA ILE A 34 -5.03 17.98 47.79
C ILE A 34 -3.90 18.02 46.76
N GLU A 35 -2.65 18.12 47.21
CA GLU A 35 -1.47 18.12 46.36
C GLU A 35 -1.26 16.77 45.67
N GLU A 36 -1.39 15.64 46.37
CA GLU A 36 -1.44 14.29 45.76
C GLU A 36 -2.56 14.19 44.72
N ARG A 37 -3.77 14.74 45.00
CA ARG A 37 -4.88 14.75 44.02
C ARG A 37 -4.60 15.60 42.78
N GLN A 38 -3.75 16.61 42.89
CA GLN A 38 -3.35 17.47 41.77
C GLN A 38 -2.15 16.91 41.00
N THR A 39 -1.30 16.09 41.64
CA THR A 39 -0.01 15.62 41.10
C THR A 39 0.02 14.14 40.73
N CYS A 40 -0.86 13.29 41.31
CA CYS A 40 -1.06 11.93 40.85
C CYS A 40 -1.79 11.97 39.50
N GLY A 41 -1.03 11.84 38.41
CA GLY A 41 -1.52 11.83 37.03
C GLY A 41 -2.42 10.64 36.69
N PHE A 42 -3.63 10.62 37.23
CA PHE A 42 -4.73 9.76 36.82
C PHE A 42 -5.84 10.64 36.24
N ASP A 43 -5.94 10.63 34.91
CA ASP A 43 -6.99 11.31 34.16
C ASP A 43 -8.36 10.69 34.50
N GLY A 44 -9.38 11.54 34.63
CA GLY A 44 -10.77 11.06 34.69
C GLY A 44 -11.08 10.18 33.49
N SER A 45 -11.79 9.07 33.69
CA SER A 45 -12.23 8.22 32.59
C SER A 45 -13.63 8.64 32.14
N ILE A 46 -13.85 8.66 30.82
CA ILE A 46 -15.17 8.91 30.23
C ILE A 46 -15.74 7.57 29.79
N THR A 47 -16.97 7.26 30.19
CA THR A 47 -17.70 6.05 29.77
C THR A 47 -18.94 6.46 29.00
N GLY A 48 -19.09 5.96 27.78
CA GLY A 48 -20.29 6.17 26.96
C GLY A 48 -21.18 4.93 26.99
N HIS A 49 -22.48 5.11 27.20
CA HIS A 49 -23.51 4.08 27.03
C HIS A 49 -24.45 4.51 25.93
N PHE A 50 -24.75 3.65 24.95
CA PHE A 50 -25.64 3.97 23.84
C PHE A 50 -26.26 2.71 23.27
N LEU A 51 -27.30 2.88 22.47
CA LEU A 51 -27.93 1.83 21.69
C LEU A 51 -27.73 2.10 20.20
N ILE A 52 -27.43 1.06 19.44
CA ILE A 52 -27.40 1.13 17.97
C ILE A 52 -28.74 0.60 17.45
N PRO A 53 -29.51 1.41 16.70
CA PRO A 53 -30.82 1.00 16.20
C PRO A 53 -30.69 0.00 15.04
N GLY A 54 -31.64 -0.93 14.95
CA GLY A 54 -31.81 -1.89 13.85
C GLY A 54 -31.42 -3.33 14.22
N GLU A 55 -31.96 -4.30 13.47
CA GLU A 55 -31.61 -5.73 13.59
C GLU A 55 -30.17 -6.01 13.11
N ASP A 56 -29.61 -5.09 12.32
CA ASP A 56 -28.24 -5.08 11.77
C ASP A 56 -27.22 -4.37 12.67
N ALA A 57 -27.56 -4.10 13.94
CA ALA A 57 -26.70 -3.38 14.87
C ALA A 57 -25.30 -4.02 15.02
N GLU A 58 -25.23 -5.36 15.02
CA GLU A 58 -23.98 -6.11 15.09
C GLU A 58 -23.09 -5.86 13.86
N GLU A 59 -23.66 -5.91 12.65
CA GLU A 59 -22.93 -5.65 11.41
C GLU A 59 -22.41 -4.21 11.34
N LYS A 60 -23.18 -3.24 11.86
CA LYS A 60 -22.76 -1.85 12.00
C LYS A 60 -21.53 -1.74 12.91
N VAL A 61 -21.54 -2.41 14.07
CA VAL A 61 -20.38 -2.44 14.99
C VAL A 61 -19.16 -3.07 14.32
N HIS A 62 -19.33 -4.23 13.69
CA HIS A 62 -18.25 -4.89 12.96
C HIS A 62 -17.66 -3.97 11.89
N SER A 63 -18.51 -3.30 11.12
CA SER A 63 -18.09 -2.37 10.05
C SER A 63 -17.29 -1.17 10.57
N LEU A 64 -17.58 -0.69 11.79
CA LEU A 64 -16.77 0.35 12.45
C LEU A 64 -15.37 -0.18 12.76
N PHE A 65 -15.24 -1.33 13.43
CA PHE A 65 -13.93 -1.90 13.78
C PHE A 65 -13.12 -2.37 12.57
N LEU A 66 -13.79 -2.73 11.48
CA LEU A 66 -13.14 -3.01 10.20
C LEU A 66 -12.76 -1.75 9.42
N GLY A 67 -13.08 -0.55 9.91
CA GLY A 67 -12.79 0.71 9.23
C GLY A 67 -13.51 0.88 7.90
N LYS A 68 -14.62 0.15 7.66
CA LYS A 68 -15.49 0.30 6.48
C LYS A 68 -16.46 1.46 6.65
N ARG A 69 -16.83 1.75 7.90
CA ARG A 69 -17.72 2.85 8.29
C ARG A 69 -17.00 3.73 9.31
N ARG A 70 -17.18 5.05 9.20
CA ARG A 70 -16.62 6.03 10.16
C ARG A 70 -17.64 6.55 11.16
N GLU A 71 -18.91 6.59 10.80
CA GLU A 71 -19.96 7.19 11.61
C GLU A 71 -21.06 6.18 11.89
N VAL A 72 -21.56 6.08 13.11
CA VAL A 72 -22.74 5.26 13.43
C VAL A 72 -23.78 6.08 14.17
N ASP A 73 -25.03 5.96 13.74
CA ASP A 73 -26.17 6.55 14.42
C ASP A 73 -26.44 5.77 15.70
N VAL A 74 -26.61 6.50 16.80
CA VAL A 74 -26.91 5.92 18.11
C VAL A 74 -28.07 6.66 18.77
N VAL A 75 -28.79 5.94 19.63
CA VAL A 75 -29.88 6.48 20.44
C VAL A 75 -29.59 6.27 21.92
N ASP A 76 -30.22 7.10 22.74
CA ASP A 76 -30.08 7.08 24.20
C ASP A 76 -28.60 7.12 24.67
N PHE A 77 -27.80 7.98 24.02
CA PHE A 77 -26.38 8.13 24.32
C PHE A 77 -26.16 8.90 25.61
N THR A 78 -25.51 8.26 26.56
CA THR A 78 -25.18 8.79 27.88
C THR A 78 -23.68 8.82 28.06
N VAL A 79 -23.10 9.98 28.36
CA VAL A 79 -21.66 10.15 28.64
C VAL A 79 -21.47 10.38 30.13
N GLU A 80 -20.83 9.44 30.81
CA GLU A 80 -20.52 9.50 32.24
C GLU A 80 -19.04 9.86 32.45
N ARG A 81 -18.77 10.97 33.15
CA ARG A 81 -17.41 11.28 33.60
C ARG A 81 -17.16 10.64 34.96
N ARG A 82 -16.11 9.83 35.05
CA ARG A 82 -15.74 9.09 36.26
C ARG A 82 -14.41 9.60 36.81
N ARG A 83 -14.35 9.69 38.14
CA ARG A 83 -13.09 9.89 38.88
C ARG A 83 -12.85 8.68 39.76
N PHE A 84 -11.69 8.04 39.64
CA PHE A 84 -11.40 6.78 40.34
C PHE A 84 -12.42 5.66 40.06
N GLY A 85 -13.01 5.64 38.86
CA GLY A 85 -14.07 4.68 38.49
C GLY A 85 -15.43 4.96 39.13
N ILE A 86 -15.56 6.03 39.93
CA ILE A 86 -16.81 6.45 40.56
C ILE A 86 -17.51 7.48 39.66
N PRO A 87 -18.78 7.28 39.30
CA PRO A 87 -19.55 8.27 38.54
C PRO A 87 -19.76 9.52 39.39
N LEU A 88 -19.58 10.69 38.78
CA LEU A 88 -19.91 11.96 39.40
C LEU A 88 -21.40 12.25 39.12
N GLU A 89 -22.24 12.29 40.15
CA GLU A 89 -23.71 12.40 40.03
C GLU A 89 -24.20 13.59 39.17
N ASN A 90 -23.39 14.65 39.05
CA ASN A 90 -23.73 15.86 38.29
C ASN A 90 -23.02 15.97 36.93
N ASP A 91 -22.33 14.92 36.47
CA ASP A 91 -21.41 14.99 35.33
C ASP A 91 -21.74 13.92 34.28
N THR A 92 -23.04 13.85 33.95
CA THR A 92 -23.62 12.96 32.94
C THR A 92 -24.28 13.79 31.85
N ASP A 93 -23.82 13.66 30.61
CA ASP A 93 -24.47 14.26 29.44
C ASP A 93 -25.39 13.21 28.78
N PHE A 94 -26.61 13.60 28.42
CA PHE A 94 -27.57 12.71 27.74
C PHE A 94 -27.99 13.29 26.40
N PHE A 95 -27.93 12.45 25.36
CA PHE A 95 -28.32 12.77 24.00
C PHE A 95 -29.30 11.70 23.52
N ARG A 96 -30.51 12.12 23.13
CA ARG A 96 -31.54 11.20 22.62
C ARG A 96 -31.11 10.52 21.32
N GLU A 97 -30.48 11.29 20.43
CA GLU A 97 -29.93 10.85 19.16
C GLU A 97 -28.53 11.48 19.03
N ALA A 98 -27.57 10.70 18.56
CA ALA A 98 -26.20 11.17 18.30
C ALA A 98 -25.58 10.38 17.15
N VAL A 99 -24.50 10.92 16.59
CA VAL A 99 -23.64 10.21 15.63
C VAL A 99 -22.28 10.02 16.28
N LEU A 100 -21.84 8.78 16.39
CA LEU A 100 -20.49 8.46 16.87
C LEU A 100 -19.54 8.34 15.69
N GLU A 101 -18.54 9.21 15.65
CA GLU A 101 -17.42 9.09 14.72
C GLU A 101 -16.33 8.21 15.35
N PHE A 102 -15.90 7.18 14.63
CA PHE A 102 -14.91 6.21 15.05
C PHE A 102 -13.86 6.01 13.97
N HIS A 103 -12.60 6.24 14.36
CA HIS A 103 -11.44 5.95 13.54
C HIS A 103 -10.85 4.62 14.00
N ALA A 104 -11.16 3.55 13.28
CA ALA A 104 -10.63 2.23 13.58
C ALA A 104 -9.10 2.24 13.51
N PRO A 105 -8.39 1.93 14.60
CA PRO A 105 -6.96 1.73 14.54
C PRO A 105 -6.67 0.43 13.79
N SER A 106 -5.67 0.44 12.90
CA SER A 106 -5.16 -0.83 12.37
C SER A 106 -4.49 -1.60 13.51
N LEU A 107 -4.66 -2.93 13.51
CA LEU A 107 -4.04 -3.81 14.48
C LEU A 107 -2.54 -3.95 14.22
N MET A 108 -2.18 -4.06 12.94
CA MET A 108 -0.81 -4.14 12.45
C MET A 108 -0.75 -3.94 10.94
N SER A 109 0.45 -3.66 10.44
CA SER A 109 0.76 -3.76 9.01
C SER A 109 1.12 -5.19 8.64
N VAL A 110 0.58 -5.64 7.52
CA VAL A 110 0.67 -6.99 6.96
C VAL A 110 1.16 -6.87 5.51
N LEU A 111 1.79 -7.91 4.98
CA LEU A 111 2.25 -7.93 3.59
C LEU A 111 1.41 -8.91 2.78
N ILE A 112 0.88 -8.43 1.65
CA ILE A 112 0.21 -9.27 0.66
C ILE A 112 1.16 -9.50 -0.50
N GLU A 113 1.30 -10.76 -0.89
CA GLU A 113 1.97 -11.18 -2.11
C GLU A 113 0.92 -11.74 -3.08
N LEU A 114 0.86 -11.16 -4.26
CA LEU A 114 0.08 -11.64 -5.39
C LEU A 114 1.04 -12.26 -6.40
N GLU A 115 0.71 -13.45 -6.88
CA GLU A 115 1.55 -14.22 -7.79
C GLU A 115 0.72 -14.72 -8.97
N ASP A 116 1.26 -14.52 -10.17
CA ASP A 116 0.86 -15.21 -11.40
C ASP A 116 1.54 -16.59 -11.40
N LEU A 117 0.73 -17.65 -11.39
CA LEU A 117 1.25 -19.02 -11.32
C LEU A 117 1.76 -19.54 -12.67
N GLU A 118 1.41 -18.90 -13.79
CA GLU A 118 1.87 -19.34 -15.12
C GLU A 118 3.24 -18.79 -15.45
N GLU A 119 3.45 -17.50 -15.22
CA GLU A 119 4.72 -16.82 -15.51
C GLU A 119 5.65 -16.73 -14.29
N GLY A 120 5.15 -17.03 -13.08
CA GLY A 120 5.92 -16.93 -11.83
C GLY A 120 6.23 -15.50 -11.40
N THR A 121 5.61 -14.50 -12.05
CA THR A 121 5.74 -13.09 -11.67
C THR A 121 4.92 -12.81 -10.41
N TRP A 122 5.46 -12.03 -9.49
CA TRP A 122 4.79 -11.69 -8.25
C TRP A 122 5.04 -10.24 -7.86
N THR A 123 4.10 -9.67 -7.11
CA THR A 123 4.19 -8.34 -6.52
C THR A 123 3.80 -8.41 -5.05
N ARG A 124 4.56 -7.71 -4.20
CA ARG A 124 4.33 -7.65 -2.76
C ARG A 124 4.12 -6.20 -2.31
N PHE A 125 3.10 -5.98 -1.49
CA PHE A 125 2.73 -4.64 -1.02
C PHE A 125 2.14 -4.68 0.39
N PRO A 126 2.31 -3.59 1.17
CA PRO A 126 1.79 -3.51 2.53
C PRO A 126 0.30 -3.18 2.54
N VAL A 127 -0.39 -3.71 3.55
CA VAL A 127 -1.79 -3.42 3.89
C VAL A 127 -1.94 -3.33 5.40
N ASP A 128 -2.98 -2.64 5.86
CA ASP A 128 -3.37 -2.60 7.26
C ASP A 128 -4.36 -3.71 7.57
N MET A 129 -4.16 -4.40 8.70
CA MET A 129 -5.09 -5.41 9.21
C MET A 129 -6.05 -4.78 10.21
N TYR A 130 -7.34 -5.03 10.01
CA TYR A 130 -8.44 -4.65 10.89
C TYR A 130 -9.21 -5.90 11.28
N ALA A 131 -9.49 -6.06 12.57
CA ALA A 131 -10.32 -7.16 13.06
C ALA A 131 -11.22 -6.69 14.19
N VAL A 132 -12.35 -7.37 14.35
CA VAL A 132 -13.29 -7.09 15.44
C VAL A 132 -12.73 -7.60 16.77
N PRO A 133 -12.68 -6.77 17.82
CA PRO A 133 -12.16 -7.18 19.11
C PRO A 133 -12.93 -8.33 19.80
N PRO A 134 -12.26 -9.10 20.68
CA PRO A 134 -12.81 -10.32 21.28
C PRO A 134 -13.93 -10.13 22.33
N PHE A 135 -14.19 -8.89 22.74
CA PHE A 135 -15.23 -8.56 23.73
C PHE A 135 -16.62 -8.34 23.11
N VAL A 136 -16.72 -8.45 21.79
CA VAL A 136 -18.01 -8.59 21.10
C VAL A 136 -18.30 -10.09 21.05
N ASP A 137 -19.44 -10.56 21.57
CA ASP A 137 -19.78 -11.98 21.73
C ASP A 137 -19.72 -12.81 20.41
N ALA A 138 -19.60 -12.15 19.25
CA ALA A 138 -19.44 -12.72 17.91
C ALA A 138 -17.98 -12.82 17.39
N SER A 139 -16.97 -12.44 18.17
CA SER A 139 -15.61 -12.18 17.66
C SER A 139 -14.90 -13.37 16.99
N ARG A 140 -15.26 -14.61 17.35
CA ARG A 140 -14.62 -15.81 16.77
C ARG A 140 -15.02 -16.06 15.32
N LYS A 141 -16.15 -15.51 14.90
CA LYS A 141 -16.67 -15.61 13.53
C LYS A 141 -16.60 -14.28 12.79
N ALA A 142 -16.24 -13.21 13.50
CA ALA A 142 -16.21 -11.89 12.95
C ALA A 142 -15.20 -11.79 11.79
N PRO A 143 -15.53 -11.02 10.74
CA PRO A 143 -14.65 -10.89 9.59
C PRO A 143 -13.32 -10.22 9.95
N THR A 144 -12.30 -10.50 9.15
CA THR A 144 -11.01 -9.79 9.16
C THR A 144 -10.86 -9.06 7.83
N ARG A 145 -10.40 -7.80 7.88
CA ARG A 145 -10.16 -6.98 6.69
C ARG A 145 -8.69 -6.62 6.60
N PHE A 146 -8.11 -6.78 5.42
CA PHE A 146 -6.79 -6.29 5.06
C PHE A 146 -6.96 -5.24 3.98
N ALA A 147 -6.55 -3.99 4.22
CA ALA A 147 -6.81 -2.92 3.27
C ALA A 147 -5.68 -1.90 3.21
N ASN A 148 -5.47 -1.32 2.04
CA ASN A 148 -4.73 -0.08 1.85
C ASN A 148 -5.56 0.88 0.97
N ALA A 149 -4.91 1.88 0.37
CA ALA A 149 -5.57 2.89 -0.45
C ALA A 149 -6.28 2.33 -1.70
N PHE A 150 -5.84 1.18 -2.25
CA PHE A 150 -6.32 0.66 -3.53
C PHE A 150 -6.70 -0.83 -3.53
N PHE A 151 -6.37 -1.57 -2.48
CA PHE A 151 -6.58 -3.02 -2.43
C PHE A 151 -7.17 -3.41 -1.08
N GLU A 152 -8.20 -4.26 -1.12
CA GLU A 152 -8.85 -4.82 0.05
C GLU A 152 -9.07 -6.33 -0.10
N VAL A 153 -8.77 -7.07 0.97
CA VAL A 153 -9.18 -8.47 1.15
C VAL A 153 -10.05 -8.53 2.40
N THR A 154 -11.27 -9.07 2.26
CA THR A 154 -12.13 -9.39 3.39
C THR A 154 -12.21 -10.91 3.53
N LEU A 155 -11.97 -11.43 4.74
CA LEU A 155 -12.19 -12.82 5.11
C LEU A 155 -13.40 -12.89 6.05
N ASP A 156 -14.47 -13.50 5.58
CA ASP A 156 -15.70 -13.75 6.34
C ASP A 156 -15.74 -15.24 6.72
N PHE A 157 -15.36 -15.53 7.97
CA PHE A 157 -15.27 -16.90 8.47
C PHE A 157 -16.64 -17.55 8.68
N GLU A 158 -17.69 -16.76 8.92
CA GLU A 158 -19.04 -17.29 9.07
C GLU A 158 -19.63 -17.76 7.75
N LYS A 159 -19.37 -17.00 6.68
CA LYS A 159 -19.83 -17.33 5.33
C LYS A 159 -18.86 -18.23 4.56
N GLU A 160 -17.74 -18.64 5.17
CA GLU A 160 -16.64 -19.35 4.51
C GLU A 160 -16.23 -18.68 3.19
N TRP A 161 -16.16 -17.34 3.21
CA TRP A 161 -15.99 -16.53 2.02
C TRP A 161 -14.79 -15.60 2.13
N ALA A 162 -14.10 -15.40 1.02
CA ALA A 162 -13.07 -14.39 0.87
C ALA A 162 -13.37 -13.54 -0.36
N GLY A 163 -13.25 -12.22 -0.21
CA GLY A 163 -13.45 -11.26 -1.29
C GLY A 163 -12.23 -10.38 -1.47
N ILE A 164 -11.93 -10.09 -2.73
CA ILE A 164 -10.93 -9.09 -3.13
C ILE A 164 -11.68 -7.92 -3.75
N VAL A 165 -11.36 -6.72 -3.30
CA VAL A 165 -11.78 -5.47 -3.94
C VAL A 165 -10.52 -4.73 -4.35
N PHE A 166 -10.49 -4.31 -5.61
CA PHE A 166 -9.42 -3.50 -6.17
C PHE A 166 -10.04 -2.20 -6.66
N ASP A 167 -9.56 -1.09 -6.13
CA ASP A 167 -10.01 0.24 -6.49
C ASP A 167 -9.07 0.82 -7.55
N ASP A 168 -9.58 0.89 -8.78
CA ASP A 168 -8.91 1.41 -9.96
C ASP A 168 -9.35 2.85 -10.31
N ASP A 169 -9.94 3.59 -9.38
CA ASP A 169 -10.38 4.96 -9.62
C ASP A 169 -9.19 5.87 -10.02
N GLY A 170 -9.27 6.39 -11.25
CA GLY A 170 -8.28 7.31 -11.82
C GLY A 170 -8.31 8.73 -11.22
N SER A 171 -9.27 9.04 -10.35
CA SER A 171 -9.45 10.38 -9.78
C SER A 171 -8.38 10.79 -8.75
N ARG A 172 -7.61 9.84 -8.23
CA ARG A 172 -6.59 10.13 -7.20
C ARG A 172 -5.22 10.51 -7.77
N SER A 173 -4.52 11.31 -6.99
CA SER A 173 -3.09 11.60 -7.16
C SER A 173 -2.27 10.77 -6.17
N VAL A 174 -1.37 9.92 -6.68
CA VAL A 174 -0.55 9.00 -5.89
C VAL A 174 0.93 9.12 -6.27
N ASP A 175 1.81 8.56 -5.45
CA ASP A 175 3.24 8.49 -5.79
C ASP A 175 3.46 7.50 -6.95
N LEU A 176 4.46 7.75 -7.82
CA LEU A 176 4.77 6.87 -8.97
C LEU A 176 4.90 5.39 -8.57
N SER A 177 5.52 5.10 -7.43
CA SER A 177 5.70 3.73 -6.93
C SER A 177 4.36 3.06 -6.62
N GLU A 178 3.40 3.79 -6.05
CA GLU A 178 2.05 3.30 -5.80
C GLU A 178 1.30 3.09 -7.11
N ALA A 179 1.35 4.04 -8.04
CA ALA A 179 0.72 3.92 -9.36
C ALA A 179 1.22 2.68 -10.12
N VAL A 180 2.53 2.45 -10.14
CA VAL A 180 3.14 1.27 -10.79
C VAL A 180 2.74 -0.02 -10.08
N THR A 181 2.73 -0.03 -8.74
CA THR A 181 2.27 -1.18 -7.94
C THR A 181 0.82 -1.53 -8.26
N MET A 182 -0.04 -0.53 -8.43
CA MET A 182 -1.42 -0.77 -8.85
C MET A 182 -1.51 -1.43 -10.23
N ILE A 183 -0.68 -1.01 -11.21
CA ILE A 183 -0.68 -1.65 -12.53
C ILE A 183 -0.26 -3.10 -12.41
N GLU A 184 0.79 -3.41 -11.64
CA GLU A 184 1.24 -4.79 -11.43
C GLU A 184 0.17 -5.64 -10.75
N VAL A 185 -0.44 -5.12 -9.68
CA VAL A 185 -1.52 -5.80 -8.97
C VAL A 185 -2.70 -6.04 -9.90
N GLY A 186 -3.16 -5.02 -10.62
CA GLY A 186 -4.24 -5.13 -11.60
C GLY A 186 -3.92 -6.14 -12.71
N ALA A 187 -2.68 -6.14 -13.23
CA ALA A 187 -2.22 -7.08 -14.24
C ALA A 187 -2.25 -8.53 -13.73
N ILE A 188 -1.76 -8.80 -12.51
CA ILE A 188 -1.82 -10.14 -11.90
C ILE A 188 -3.26 -10.55 -11.63
N LEU A 189 -4.13 -9.64 -11.16
CA LEU A 189 -5.54 -9.92 -10.92
C LEU A 189 -6.31 -10.28 -12.21
N ALA A 190 -5.90 -9.71 -13.34
CA ALA A 190 -6.47 -10.00 -14.66
C ALA A 190 -6.04 -11.36 -15.25
N ARG A 191 -5.11 -12.08 -14.60
CA ARG A 191 -4.69 -13.43 -15.01
C ARG A 191 -5.68 -14.51 -14.55
N SER A 192 -5.71 -15.60 -15.32
CA SER A 192 -6.54 -16.77 -15.05
C SER A 192 -6.09 -17.51 -13.78
N LYS A 193 -4.79 -17.81 -13.65
CA LYS A 193 -4.22 -18.53 -12.51
C LYS A 193 -3.36 -17.63 -11.64
N LYS A 194 -3.88 -17.34 -10.45
CA LYS A 194 -3.23 -16.44 -9.50
C LYS A 194 -3.36 -16.95 -8.07
N ARG A 195 -2.43 -16.53 -7.22
CA ARG A 195 -2.37 -16.91 -5.80
C ARG A 195 -2.22 -15.67 -4.95
N VAL A 196 -2.94 -15.62 -3.84
CA VAL A 196 -2.80 -14.58 -2.81
C VAL A 196 -2.15 -15.19 -1.58
N LYS A 197 -1.11 -14.56 -1.08
CA LYS A 197 -0.43 -14.93 0.16
C LYS A 197 -0.46 -13.74 1.10
N ILE A 198 -0.85 -13.98 2.34
CA ILE A 198 -0.94 -12.95 3.39
C ILE A 198 0.07 -13.32 4.48
N GLU A 199 1.05 -12.45 4.73
CA GLU A 199 2.11 -12.63 5.73
C GLU A 199 1.81 -11.82 6.99
N ILE A 200 1.43 -12.52 8.07
CA ILE A 200 0.98 -11.93 9.33
C ILE A 200 1.94 -12.38 10.44
N GLY A 201 2.72 -11.44 11.00
CA GLY A 201 3.56 -11.72 12.18
C GLY A 201 4.53 -12.90 12.04
N GLY A 202 5.01 -13.17 10.82
CA GLY A 202 5.89 -14.31 10.49
C GLY A 202 5.16 -15.61 10.13
N GLY A 203 3.83 -15.65 10.24
CA GLY A 203 2.99 -16.70 9.67
C GLY A 203 2.56 -16.36 8.24
N MET A 204 2.28 -17.38 7.43
CA MET A 204 1.88 -17.22 6.04
C MET A 204 0.57 -17.96 5.80
N MET A 205 -0.39 -17.28 5.19
CA MET A 205 -1.66 -17.84 4.78
C MET A 205 -1.79 -17.77 3.26
N GLU A 206 -2.02 -18.91 2.62
CA GLU A 206 -2.26 -18.98 1.18
C GLU A 206 -3.75 -19.10 0.91
N LEU A 207 -4.26 -18.27 0.01
CA LEU A 207 -5.64 -18.29 -0.46
C LEU A 207 -5.65 -18.56 -1.97
N PRO A 208 -6.36 -19.60 -2.45
CA PRO A 208 -6.61 -19.74 -3.88
C PRO A 208 -7.45 -18.55 -4.34
N ALA A 209 -6.99 -17.83 -5.34
CA ALA A 209 -7.82 -16.81 -5.97
C ALA A 209 -8.73 -17.48 -7.00
N ALA A 210 -10.01 -17.12 -6.99
CA ALA A 210 -10.94 -17.62 -7.98
C ALA A 210 -10.52 -17.21 -9.41
N GLU A 211 -10.85 -18.07 -10.38
CA GLU A 211 -10.88 -17.69 -11.79
C GLU A 211 -11.89 -16.54 -11.91
N GLY A 212 -11.40 -15.37 -12.31
CA GLY A 212 -12.17 -14.14 -12.32
C GLY A 212 -12.18 -13.54 -13.71
N ASN A 213 -13.14 -12.67 -13.97
CA ASN A 213 -13.22 -11.89 -15.21
C ASN A 213 -11.89 -11.18 -15.47
N GLU A 214 -11.54 -11.08 -16.75
CA GLU A 214 -10.42 -10.25 -17.22
C GLU A 214 -10.66 -8.81 -16.73
N GLY A 215 -9.98 -8.43 -15.65
CA GLY A 215 -10.06 -7.09 -15.10
C GLY A 215 -9.59 -6.03 -16.10
N PRO A 216 -9.80 -4.74 -15.82
CA PRO A 216 -9.52 -3.65 -16.78
C PRO A 216 -8.04 -3.56 -17.20
N PHE A 217 -7.14 -4.18 -16.44
CA PHE A 217 -5.69 -4.14 -16.64
C PHE A 217 -5.16 -5.26 -17.54
N HIS A 218 -6.04 -6.09 -18.12
CA HIS A 218 -5.64 -7.21 -19.00
C HIS A 218 -4.70 -6.75 -20.13
N ASN A 219 -5.01 -5.61 -20.77
CA ASN A 219 -4.19 -5.07 -21.86
C ASN A 219 -2.83 -4.53 -21.41
N TRP A 220 -2.64 -4.29 -20.11
CA TRP A 220 -1.42 -3.74 -19.53
C TRP A 220 -0.54 -4.79 -18.86
N ILE A 221 -0.98 -6.06 -18.88
CA ILE A 221 -0.17 -7.21 -18.49
C ILE A 221 1.26 -7.12 -19.07
N PRO A 222 1.45 -6.88 -20.39
CA PRO A 222 2.79 -6.85 -20.94
C PRO A 222 3.56 -5.58 -20.54
N VAL A 223 2.88 -4.52 -20.12
CA VAL A 223 3.48 -3.23 -19.83
C VAL A 223 4.06 -3.19 -18.42
N ALA A 224 3.44 -3.91 -17.47
CA ALA A 224 3.79 -3.89 -16.05
C ALA A 224 5.30 -4.11 -15.75
N PRO A 225 6.00 -5.10 -16.35
CA PRO A 225 7.43 -5.31 -16.06
C PRO A 225 8.32 -4.11 -16.42
N ILE A 226 8.00 -3.41 -17.51
CA ILE A 226 8.77 -2.23 -17.94
C ILE A 226 8.46 -1.03 -17.06
N LEU A 227 7.20 -0.82 -16.66
CA LEU A 227 6.84 0.24 -15.72
C LEU A 227 7.60 0.11 -14.39
N ARG A 228 7.74 -1.10 -13.86
CA ARG A 228 8.54 -1.34 -12.64
C ARG A 228 10.01 -1.01 -12.82
N ARG A 229 10.61 -1.38 -13.95
CA ARG A 229 12.00 -1.03 -14.27
C ARG A 229 12.17 0.49 -14.39
N MET A 230 11.24 1.16 -15.07
CA MET A 230 11.22 2.62 -15.18
C MET A 230 11.16 3.29 -13.82
N GLU A 231 10.25 2.87 -12.96
CA GLU A 231 10.10 3.39 -11.60
C GLU A 231 11.38 3.21 -10.79
N THR A 232 11.97 2.02 -10.81
CA THR A 232 13.27 1.76 -10.14
C THR A 232 14.40 2.61 -10.70
N ALA A 233 14.45 2.84 -12.02
CA ALA A 233 15.46 3.72 -12.61
C ALA A 233 15.27 5.19 -12.24
N ILE A 234 14.03 5.67 -12.21
CA ILE A 234 13.67 7.04 -11.81
C ILE A 234 13.99 7.26 -10.33
N ASP A 235 13.63 6.32 -9.45
CA ASP A 235 13.93 6.39 -8.02
C ASP A 235 15.44 6.43 -7.76
N ARG A 236 16.23 5.58 -8.46
CA ARG A 236 17.71 5.64 -8.39
C ARG A 236 18.29 6.98 -8.83
N TYR A 237 17.67 7.63 -9.81
CA TYR A 237 18.13 8.93 -10.32
C TYR A 237 17.78 10.09 -9.38
N ALA A 238 16.60 10.06 -8.76
CA ALA A 238 16.11 11.15 -7.91
C ALA A 238 15.39 10.63 -6.66
N PRO A 239 16.08 9.98 -5.71
CA PRO A 239 15.45 9.29 -4.57
C PRO A 239 14.73 10.25 -3.60
N SER A 240 15.09 11.54 -3.62
CA SER A 240 14.44 12.58 -2.81
C SER A 240 13.21 13.19 -3.49
N LYS A 241 12.99 12.93 -4.78
CA LYS A 241 11.80 13.38 -5.51
C LYS A 241 10.86 12.19 -5.63
N LYS A 242 9.78 12.22 -4.86
CA LYS A 242 8.63 11.33 -5.06
C LYS A 242 7.62 12.06 -5.93
N PRO A 243 7.64 11.88 -7.27
CA PRO A 243 6.67 12.54 -8.12
C PRO A 243 5.28 12.01 -7.79
N ARG A 244 4.34 12.93 -7.56
CA ARG A 244 2.92 12.60 -7.52
C ARG A 244 2.35 12.67 -8.92
N ILE A 245 1.57 11.67 -9.28
CA ILE A 245 0.98 11.51 -10.61
C ILE A 245 -0.52 11.32 -10.45
N GLN A 246 -1.29 12.00 -11.29
CA GLN A 246 -2.71 11.76 -11.42
C GLN A 246 -2.93 10.42 -12.14
N LEU A 247 -3.69 9.50 -11.55
CA LEU A 247 -3.83 8.15 -12.11
C LEU A 247 -4.48 8.14 -13.49
N SER A 248 -5.50 8.96 -13.73
CA SER A 248 -6.10 9.09 -15.06
C SER A 248 -5.07 9.49 -16.13
N GLU A 249 -4.22 10.48 -15.85
CA GLU A 249 -3.15 10.89 -16.77
C GLU A 249 -2.10 9.80 -16.96
N PHE A 250 -1.82 9.01 -15.92
CA PHE A 250 -0.90 7.88 -16.00
C PHE A 250 -1.47 6.75 -16.86
N TYR A 251 -2.76 6.45 -16.73
CA TYR A 251 -3.47 5.46 -17.55
C TYR A 251 -3.48 5.89 -19.02
N ASP A 252 -3.83 7.14 -19.31
CA ASP A 252 -3.77 7.70 -20.66
C ASP A 252 -2.35 7.63 -21.25
N TRP A 253 -1.32 7.85 -20.42
CA TRP A 253 0.07 7.73 -20.81
C TRP A 253 0.45 6.28 -21.12
N ILE A 254 0.02 5.30 -20.32
CA ILE A 254 0.26 3.87 -20.58
C ILE A 254 -0.39 3.47 -21.90
N GLU A 255 -1.66 3.83 -22.12
CA GLU A 255 -2.39 3.54 -23.35
C GLU A 255 -1.67 4.11 -24.58
N LYS A 256 -1.20 5.36 -24.50
CA LYS A 256 -0.45 6.00 -25.58
C LYS A 256 0.83 5.26 -25.96
N TYR A 257 1.54 4.70 -24.97
CA TYR A 257 2.86 4.09 -25.16
C TYR A 257 2.86 2.56 -25.02
N GLN A 258 1.68 1.93 -24.96
CA GLN A 258 1.51 0.50 -24.67
C GLN A 258 2.37 -0.39 -25.56
N ASN A 259 2.36 -0.16 -26.87
CA ASN A 259 3.12 -0.95 -27.83
C ASN A 259 4.64 -0.87 -27.62
N LEU A 260 5.14 0.32 -27.25
CA LEU A 260 6.56 0.52 -26.97
C LEU A 260 6.97 -0.12 -25.64
N LEU A 261 6.10 -0.03 -24.64
CA LEU A 261 6.33 -0.65 -23.33
C LEU A 261 6.28 -2.18 -23.42
N ALA A 262 5.35 -2.72 -24.21
CA ALA A 262 5.23 -4.16 -24.45
C ALA A 262 6.44 -4.76 -25.18
N LEU A 263 7.16 -3.99 -25.99
CA LEU A 263 8.38 -4.46 -26.67
C LEU A 263 9.45 -4.98 -25.69
N GLY A 264 9.46 -4.46 -24.45
CA GLY A 264 10.43 -4.87 -23.45
C GLY A 264 10.10 -6.17 -22.71
N SER A 265 8.97 -6.81 -22.99
CA SER A 265 8.45 -7.96 -22.24
C SER A 265 7.79 -9.05 -23.11
N VAL A 266 7.23 -8.70 -24.26
CA VAL A 266 6.48 -9.62 -25.14
C VAL A 266 7.41 -10.41 -26.05
N SER A 267 7.33 -11.73 -26.00
CA SER A 267 7.88 -12.61 -27.03
C SER A 267 6.96 -12.69 -28.26
N GLY A 268 7.54 -12.95 -29.42
CA GLY A 268 6.80 -13.03 -30.69
C GLY A 268 6.44 -11.68 -31.28
N ALA A 269 7.06 -10.59 -30.80
CA ALA A 269 6.80 -9.25 -31.32
C ALA A 269 7.10 -9.19 -32.82
N ASN A 270 6.12 -8.76 -33.61
CA ASN A 270 6.30 -8.57 -35.05
C ASN A 270 6.87 -7.18 -35.28
N LEU A 271 8.12 -7.12 -35.74
CA LEU A 271 8.80 -5.89 -36.10
C LEU A 271 8.80 -5.76 -37.62
N PHE A 272 8.32 -4.62 -38.12
CA PHE A 272 8.23 -4.31 -39.54
C PHE A 272 9.18 -3.16 -39.86
N PHE A 273 10.09 -3.40 -40.79
CA PHE A 273 11.06 -2.41 -41.25
C PHE A 273 10.80 -2.10 -42.72
N PRO A 274 10.58 -0.83 -43.09
CA PRO A 274 10.53 -0.47 -44.50
C PRO A 274 11.89 -0.75 -45.13
N ARG A 275 11.90 -1.27 -46.36
CA ARG A 275 13.13 -1.57 -47.09
C ARG A 275 13.61 -0.34 -47.86
N TRP A 276 14.89 -0.01 -47.73
CA TRP A 276 15.55 1.09 -48.44
C TRP A 276 16.45 0.51 -49.55
N GLU A 277 16.66 1.27 -50.64
CA GLU A 277 17.41 0.82 -51.83
C GLU A 277 18.87 0.41 -51.50
N ASP A 278 19.43 0.96 -50.41
CA ASP A 278 20.80 0.71 -49.95
C ASP A 278 20.88 -0.21 -48.71
N ASP A 279 19.80 -0.88 -48.31
CA ASP A 279 19.84 -1.79 -47.16
C ASP A 279 20.71 -3.02 -47.47
N THR A 280 21.96 -2.99 -47.02
CA THR A 280 22.79 -4.20 -46.92
C THR A 280 22.09 -5.17 -45.99
N LEU A 281 21.58 -6.25 -46.57
CA LEU A 281 20.92 -7.39 -45.91
C LEU A 281 21.48 -7.66 -44.51
N LEU A 282 20.57 -7.89 -43.56
CA LEU A 282 20.81 -8.30 -42.18
C LEU A 282 21.43 -9.70 -42.05
N ASP A 283 22.14 -10.19 -43.08
CA ASP A 283 22.66 -11.54 -43.13
C ASP A 283 23.66 -11.75 -41.98
N GLY A 284 23.25 -12.54 -40.98
CA GLY A 284 24.06 -12.94 -39.84
C GLY A 284 23.84 -12.16 -38.52
N GLN A 285 22.84 -11.28 -38.42
CA GLN A 285 22.40 -10.76 -37.12
C GLN A 285 21.49 -11.77 -36.43
N ASP A 286 21.76 -12.06 -35.16
CA ASP A 286 20.95 -12.94 -34.30
C ASP A 286 19.98 -12.14 -33.41
N VAL A 287 20.17 -10.82 -33.32
CA VAL A 287 19.35 -9.93 -32.48
C VAL A 287 19.18 -8.56 -33.13
N VAL A 288 18.09 -7.88 -32.76
CA VAL A 288 17.84 -6.46 -33.01
C VAL A 288 18.03 -5.69 -31.71
N LEU A 289 18.78 -4.59 -31.73
CA LEU A 289 18.92 -3.69 -30.57
C LEU A 289 17.99 -2.49 -30.75
N ALA A 290 16.96 -2.38 -29.91
CA ALA A 290 15.94 -1.36 -29.96
C ALA A 290 16.12 -0.36 -28.79
N PRO A 291 16.63 0.86 -29.03
CA PRO A 291 16.67 1.89 -28.01
C PRO A 291 15.26 2.47 -27.79
N LEU A 292 14.78 2.42 -26.54
CA LEU A 292 13.52 3.00 -26.09
C LEU A 292 13.82 4.25 -25.27
N THR A 293 13.22 5.39 -25.60
CA THR A 293 13.29 6.60 -24.76
C THR A 293 11.89 7.15 -24.50
N LEU A 294 11.50 7.23 -23.23
CA LEU A 294 10.18 7.73 -22.83
C LEU A 294 10.32 8.74 -21.68
N GLN A 295 9.41 9.72 -21.62
CA GLN A 295 9.32 10.64 -20.50
C GLN A 295 8.17 10.24 -19.58
N LEU A 296 8.47 10.06 -18.30
CA LEU A 296 7.50 9.78 -17.25
C LEU A 296 7.85 10.59 -16.01
N ALA A 297 6.85 11.21 -15.38
CA ALA A 297 7.00 11.92 -14.11
C ALA A 297 8.12 12.99 -14.11
N GLY A 298 8.26 13.72 -15.22
CA GLY A 298 9.30 14.74 -15.40
C GLY A 298 10.72 14.19 -15.51
N THR A 299 10.87 12.90 -15.80
CA THR A 299 12.16 12.21 -15.97
C THR A 299 12.17 11.48 -17.30
N GLN A 300 13.30 11.50 -18.00
CA GLN A 300 13.50 10.74 -19.23
C GLN A 300 14.14 9.39 -18.90
N TYR A 301 13.41 8.31 -19.17
CA TYR A 301 13.90 6.94 -19.10
C TYR A 301 14.42 6.52 -20.47
N THR A 302 15.58 5.87 -20.50
CA THR A 302 16.14 5.28 -21.70
C THR A 302 16.64 3.87 -21.42
N ALA A 303 16.25 2.92 -22.25
CA ALA A 303 16.70 1.52 -22.19
C ALA A 303 17.15 1.03 -23.57
N LEU A 304 18.10 0.09 -23.58
CA LEU A 304 18.43 -0.67 -24.78
C LEU A 304 17.81 -2.07 -24.66
N ILE A 305 16.86 -2.37 -25.53
CA ILE A 305 16.18 -3.66 -25.59
C ILE A 305 16.89 -4.53 -26.63
N GLU A 306 17.31 -5.72 -26.26
CA GLU A 306 17.80 -6.74 -27.16
C GLU A 306 16.66 -7.70 -27.49
N VAL A 307 16.30 -7.79 -28.76
CA VAL A 307 15.22 -8.64 -29.27
C VAL A 307 15.86 -9.73 -30.14
N PRO A 308 15.95 -10.99 -29.67
CA PRO A 308 16.44 -12.09 -30.49
C PRO A 308 15.61 -12.25 -31.76
N ILE A 309 16.23 -12.60 -32.89
CA ILE A 309 15.52 -12.85 -34.15
C ILE A 309 15.18 -14.35 -34.20
N GLU A 310 13.90 -14.70 -34.12
CA GLU A 310 13.45 -16.10 -34.25
C GLU A 310 13.16 -16.46 -35.70
N THR A 311 12.43 -15.60 -36.39
CA THR A 311 12.20 -15.75 -37.83
C THR A 311 12.34 -14.41 -38.52
N GLU A 312 12.86 -14.46 -39.73
CA GLU A 312 13.03 -13.32 -40.61
C GLU A 312 12.40 -13.66 -41.95
N SER A 313 11.63 -12.71 -42.48
CA SER A 313 11.04 -12.80 -43.82
C SER A 313 11.21 -11.47 -44.53
N HIS A 314 11.45 -11.57 -45.83
CA HIS A 314 11.71 -10.42 -46.68
C HIS A 314 10.67 -10.36 -47.78
N ASP A 315 10.04 -9.20 -47.93
CA ASP A 315 9.31 -8.82 -49.13
C ASP A 315 10.07 -7.70 -49.87
N THR A 316 9.58 -7.37 -51.05
CA THR A 316 9.96 -6.24 -51.89
C THR A 316 9.82 -4.88 -51.19
N HIS A 317 8.95 -4.75 -50.18
CA HIS A 317 8.65 -3.48 -49.51
C HIS A 317 9.04 -3.45 -48.03
N GLU A 318 9.10 -4.62 -47.36
CA GLU A 318 9.33 -4.70 -45.92
C GLU A 318 10.21 -5.88 -45.52
N ILE A 319 10.94 -5.72 -44.42
CA ILE A 319 11.57 -6.80 -43.66
C ILE A 319 10.70 -7.03 -42.43
N ARG A 320 10.23 -8.26 -42.26
CA ARG A 320 9.45 -8.66 -41.09
C ARG A 320 10.28 -9.61 -40.23
N ILE A 321 10.45 -9.21 -38.98
CA ILE A 321 11.14 -9.98 -37.94
C ILE A 321 10.11 -10.41 -36.90
N VAL A 322 10.11 -11.69 -36.56
CA VAL A 322 9.45 -12.18 -35.34
C VAL A 322 10.52 -12.25 -34.25
N GLY A 323 10.37 -11.40 -33.24
CA GLY A 323 11.27 -11.34 -32.11
C GLY A 323 11.03 -12.48 -31.12
N GLY A 324 12.10 -13.04 -30.56
CA GLY A 324 12.04 -13.94 -29.41
C GLY A 324 11.82 -13.19 -28.10
N HIS A 325 12.13 -13.82 -26.98
CA HIS A 325 11.97 -13.18 -25.67
C HIS A 325 12.94 -12.00 -25.48
N PRO A 326 12.42 -10.76 -25.30
CA PRO A 326 13.26 -9.57 -25.23
C PRO A 326 14.04 -9.51 -23.92
N ARG A 327 15.19 -8.83 -23.96
CA ARG A 327 16.03 -8.59 -22.79
C ARG A 327 16.46 -7.14 -22.71
N ILE A 328 16.29 -6.51 -21.55
CA ILE A 328 16.90 -5.21 -21.28
C ILE A 328 18.41 -5.39 -21.05
N VAL A 329 19.22 -4.75 -21.88
CA VAL A 329 20.69 -4.81 -21.80
C VAL A 329 21.21 -3.90 -20.70
N ASP A 330 20.75 -2.66 -20.68
CA ASP A 330 21.07 -1.61 -19.71
C ASP A 330 19.92 -0.59 -19.73
N ASP A 331 19.78 0.18 -18.64
CA ASP A 331 18.81 1.27 -18.52
C ASP A 331 19.34 2.45 -17.72
N ILE A 332 18.76 3.64 -17.95
CA ILE A 332 19.12 4.86 -17.24
C ILE A 332 17.94 5.83 -17.19
N ALA A 333 17.85 6.61 -16.11
CA ALA A 333 16.97 7.75 -16.01
C ALA A 333 17.81 9.05 -15.95
N ARG A 334 17.36 10.10 -16.64
CA ARG A 334 18.04 11.41 -16.73
C ARG A 334 17.02 12.55 -16.77
N ALA A 335 17.50 13.79 -16.64
CA ALA A 335 16.68 14.97 -16.85
C ALA A 335 16.10 14.99 -18.28
N PRO A 336 14.86 15.49 -18.47
CA PRO A 336 14.25 15.62 -19.79
C PRO A 336 15.13 16.38 -20.78
N GLY A 337 15.21 15.90 -22.02
CA GLY A 337 16.01 16.51 -23.09
C GLY A 337 17.50 16.18 -23.02
N SER A 338 17.92 15.32 -22.09
CA SER A 338 19.31 14.84 -22.04
C SER A 338 19.64 14.02 -23.28
N LYS A 339 20.84 14.22 -23.84
CA LYS A 339 21.38 13.34 -24.88
C LYS A 339 21.58 11.93 -24.31
N THR A 340 21.25 10.91 -25.12
CA THR A 340 21.31 9.49 -24.74
C THR A 340 22.30 8.69 -25.59
N ALA A 341 22.92 9.31 -26.60
CA ALA A 341 23.83 8.64 -27.52
C ALA A 341 25.06 8.01 -26.81
N ASP A 342 25.56 8.65 -25.76
CA ASP A 342 26.65 8.12 -24.94
C ASP A 342 26.25 6.81 -24.24
N PHE A 343 25.03 6.78 -23.70
CA PHE A 343 24.45 5.60 -23.06
C PHE A 343 24.20 4.49 -24.07
N ILE A 344 23.56 4.79 -25.21
CA ILE A 344 23.24 3.80 -26.25
C ILE A 344 24.52 3.14 -26.76
N ASN A 345 25.56 3.93 -27.08
CA ASN A 345 26.85 3.39 -27.53
C ASN A 345 27.46 2.44 -26.49
N ARG A 346 27.42 2.80 -25.20
CA ARG A 346 27.91 1.94 -24.12
C ARG A 346 27.10 0.64 -23.99
N ALA A 347 25.78 0.74 -24.06
CA ALA A 347 24.87 -0.40 -23.93
C ALA A 347 25.01 -1.37 -25.13
N VAL A 348 25.21 -0.85 -26.35
CA VAL A 348 25.50 -1.65 -27.55
C VAL A 348 26.80 -2.44 -27.37
N GLU A 349 27.86 -1.80 -26.88
CA GLU A 349 29.12 -2.49 -26.59
C GLU A 349 28.98 -3.53 -25.47
N LEU A 350 28.12 -3.28 -24.47
CA LEU A 350 27.80 -4.26 -23.44
C LEU A 350 27.07 -5.49 -24.03
N SER A 351 26.06 -5.28 -24.89
CA SER A 351 25.38 -6.38 -25.62
C SER A 351 26.37 -7.22 -26.42
N LYS A 352 27.23 -6.58 -27.23
CA LYS A 352 28.25 -7.29 -28.03
C LYS A 352 29.19 -8.12 -27.17
N ARG A 353 29.64 -7.59 -26.02
CA ARG A 353 30.49 -8.32 -25.06
C ARG A 353 29.76 -9.53 -24.49
N ASN A 354 28.50 -9.37 -24.10
CA ASN A 354 27.68 -10.46 -23.55
C ASN A 354 27.48 -11.60 -24.59
N ARG A 355 27.27 -11.25 -25.86
CA ARG A 355 27.13 -12.20 -26.97
C ARG A 355 28.46 -12.69 -27.55
N LYS A 356 29.60 -12.14 -27.11
CA LYS A 356 30.95 -12.42 -27.64
C LYS A 356 31.08 -12.13 -29.15
N VAL A 357 30.35 -11.13 -29.65
CA VAL A 357 30.35 -10.70 -31.05
C VAL A 357 31.30 -9.51 -31.24
N LYS A 358 32.08 -9.51 -32.34
CA LYS A 358 33.02 -8.43 -32.68
C LYS A 358 32.57 -7.55 -33.86
N GLY A 359 31.46 -7.91 -34.51
CA GLY A 359 30.92 -7.23 -35.70
C GLY A 359 30.01 -6.03 -35.37
N PRO A 360 29.49 -5.36 -36.41
CA PRO A 360 28.45 -4.36 -36.25
C PRO A 360 27.20 -4.97 -35.61
N ALA A 361 26.43 -4.17 -34.88
CA ALA A 361 25.14 -4.58 -34.32
C ALA A 361 24.05 -3.77 -35.00
N LEU A 362 22.93 -4.40 -35.33
CA LEU A 362 21.75 -3.69 -35.79
C LEU A 362 21.15 -2.91 -34.62
N VAL A 363 21.17 -1.59 -34.73
CA VAL A 363 20.55 -0.69 -33.75
C VAL A 363 19.44 0.07 -34.46
N LEU A 364 18.22 -0.06 -33.98
CA LEU A 364 17.08 0.69 -34.51
C LEU A 364 17.23 2.18 -34.19
N GLY A 365 16.59 3.02 -35.02
CA GLY A 365 16.39 4.42 -34.65
C GLY A 365 15.67 4.53 -33.30
N SER A 366 15.92 5.61 -32.57
CA SER A 366 15.22 5.88 -31.31
C SER A 366 13.71 5.87 -31.53
N PHE A 367 12.99 5.05 -30.77
CA PHE A 367 11.55 5.20 -30.62
C PHE A 367 11.29 6.37 -29.67
N GLU A 368 10.56 7.38 -30.13
CA GLU A 368 10.15 8.57 -29.37
C GLU A 368 8.63 8.60 -29.12
#